data_AF-A0A9D2JXJ2-F1
#
_entry.id   AF-A0A9D2JXJ2-F1
#
_cell.length_a   1.000
_cell.length_b   1.000
_cell.length_c   1.000
_cell.angle_alpha   90.00
_cell.angle_beta   90.00
_cell.angle_gamma   90.00
#
_symmetry.space_group_name_H-M   'P 1'
#
loop_
_entity.id
_entity.type
_entity.pdbx_description
1 polymer ?
#
loop_
_entity_poly.entity_id
_entity_poly.type
_entity_poly.pdbx_seq_one_letter_code
_entity_poly.pdbx_strand_id
1 'polypeptide(L)' 'MATSRLWKVTCKRRASKVPVGLTVEIVKSGTNAAPSPKEIRAAIIQRYGIDISETYCSKIYFTAQEVK' A
#
# COMPACT_ATOMS: atom_id res chain seq x y z
N MET A 1 -2.25 24.72 3.58
CA MET A 1 -3.27 23.69 3.33
C MET A 1 -2.56 22.36 3.11
N ALA A 2 -2.61 21.44 4.06
CA ALA A 2 -2.01 20.11 3.88
C ALA A 2 -2.92 19.31 2.94
N THR A 3 -2.52 19.12 1.68
CA THR A 3 -3.24 18.21 0.78
C THR A 3 -3.00 16.78 1.25
N SER A 4 -3.97 16.23 1.96
CA SER A 4 -4.03 14.80 2.28
C SER A 4 -4.40 14.04 1.02
N ARG A 5 -3.48 13.23 0.50
CA ARG A 5 -3.69 12.41 -0.68
C ARG A 5 -3.90 10.97 -0.26
N LEU A 6 -5.01 10.40 -0.69
CA LEU A 6 -5.37 9.03 -0.38
C LEU A 6 -4.82 8.13 -1.49
N TRP A 7 -4.05 7.12 -1.14
CA TRP A 7 -3.44 6.19 -2.07
C TRP A 7 -4.06 4.82 -1.90
N LYS A 8 -4.75 4.33 -2.92
CA LYS A 8 -5.27 2.97 -2.95
C LYS A 8 -4.21 2.04 -3.50
N VAL A 9 -3.70 1.18 -2.65
CA VAL A 9 -2.69 0.18 -2.99
C VAL A 9 -3.38 -1.16 -3.18
N THR A 10 -3.30 -1.68 -4.40
CA THR A 10 -3.92 -2.94 -4.81
C THR A 10 -2.86 -3.99 -5.03
N CYS A 11 -3.02 -5.15 -4.39
CA CYS A 11 -2.17 -6.30 -4.60
C CYS A 11 -2.53 -6.96 -5.94
N LYS A 12 -1.69 -6.78 -6.96
CA LYS A 12 -1.84 -7.40 -8.28
C LYS A 12 -1.45 -8.87 -8.29
N ARG A 13 -0.57 -9.29 -7.39
CA ARG A 13 -0.03 -10.64 -7.37
C ARG A 13 0.11 -11.12 -5.94
N ARG A 14 -0.23 -12.40 -5.69
CA ARG A 14 -0.16 -12.98 -4.34
C ARG A 14 1.22 -12.69 -3.73
N ALA A 15 1.22 -11.92 -2.65
CA ALA A 15 2.41 -11.47 -1.95
C ALA A 15 2.47 -12.21 -0.61
N SER A 16 3.07 -13.40 -0.62
CA SER A 16 3.10 -14.30 0.54
C SER A 16 1.68 -14.58 1.07
N LYS A 17 1.32 -14.00 2.22
CA LYS A 17 0.01 -14.11 2.89
C LYS A 17 -1.04 -13.12 2.36
N VAL A 18 -0.67 -12.14 1.54
CA VAL A 18 -1.63 -11.20 0.95
C VAL A 18 -2.24 -11.80 -0.30
N PRO A 19 -3.57 -12.00 -0.32
CA PRO A 19 -4.26 -12.49 -1.50
C PRO A 19 -4.23 -11.45 -2.62
N VAL A 20 -4.24 -11.96 -3.86
CA VAL A 20 -4.43 -11.11 -5.04
C VAL A 20 -5.80 -10.43 -4.96
N GLY A 21 -5.85 -9.14 -5.30
CA GLY A 21 -7.05 -8.32 -5.18
C GLY A 21 -7.21 -7.60 -3.83
N LEU A 22 -6.34 -7.86 -2.85
CA LEU A 22 -6.36 -7.10 -1.60
C LEU A 22 -6.06 -5.62 -1.87
N THR A 23 -6.91 -4.74 -1.35
CA THR A 23 -6.78 -3.30 -1.50
C THR A 23 -6.65 -2.63 -0.14
N VAL A 24 -5.68 -1.74 0.00
CA VAL A 24 -5.43 -0.97 1.22
C VAL A 24 -5.32 0.50 0.89
N GLU A 25 -5.91 1.37 1.70
CA GLU A 25 -5.84 2.81 1.46
C GLU A 25 -4.84 3.45 2.41
N ILE A 26 -3.93 4.27 1.89
CA ILE A 26 -2.86 4.90 2.64
C ILE A 26 -3.03 6.40 2.51
N VAL A 27 -3.26 7.09 3.61
CA VAL A 27 -3.40 8.55 3.61
C VAL A 27 -2.02 9.17 3.81
N LYS A 28 -1.52 9.88 2.80
CA LYS A 28 -0.29 10.68 2.92
C LYS A 28 -0.64 12.15 3.01
N SER A 29 -0.27 12.78 4.11
CA SER A 29 -0.39 14.23 4.28
C SER A 29 0.96 14.89 3.97
N GLY A 30 0.99 15.82 3.02
CA GLY A 30 2.18 16.62 2.71
C GLY A 30 3.13 16.03 1.65
N THR A 31 2.78 14.93 0.98
CA THR A 31 3.60 14.35 -0.09
C THR A 31 2.75 13.75 -1.20
N ASN A 32 3.17 14.01 -2.45
CA ASN A 32 2.59 13.49 -3.69
C ASN A 32 3.19 12.15 -4.14
N ALA A 33 4.22 11.68 -3.44
CA ALA A 33 4.93 10.48 -3.82
C ALA A 33 4.09 9.24 -3.49
N ALA A 34 4.12 8.26 -4.40
CA ALA A 34 3.55 6.96 -4.17
C ALA A 34 4.04 6.36 -2.84
N PRO A 35 3.19 5.65 -2.08
CA PRO A 35 3.55 5.06 -0.82
C PRO A 35 4.72 4.07 -0.98
N SER A 36 5.68 4.17 -0.07
CA SER A 36 6.85 3.30 -0.07
C SER A 36 6.46 1.87 0.33
N PRO A 37 7.25 0.84 -0.05
CA PRO A 37 7.01 -0.55 0.35
C PRO A 37 6.82 -0.71 1.86
N LYS A 38 7.57 0.04 2.68
CA LYS A 38 7.44 0.10 4.14
C LYS A 38 6.09 0.61 4.61
N GLU A 39 5.56 1.66 3.98
CA GLU A 39 4.25 2.20 4.33
C GLU A 39 3.13 1.28 3.90
N ILE A 40 3.27 0.64 2.73
CA ILE A 40 2.33 -0.38 2.26
C ILE A 40 2.28 -1.54 3.25
N ARG A 41 3.44 -2.06 3.65
CA ARG A 41 3.55 -3.09 4.69
C ARG A 41 2.88 -2.65 5.99
N ALA A 42 3.22 -1.47 6.50
CA ALA A 42 2.65 -0.96 7.74
C ALA A 42 1.12 -0.84 7.66
N ALA A 43 0.60 -0.32 6.55
CA ALA A 43 -0.84 -0.18 6.33
C ALA A 43 -1.56 -1.54 6.23
N ILE A 44 -0.94 -2.54 5.59
CA ILE A 44 -1.49 -3.90 5.50
C ILE A 44 -1.48 -4.59 6.86
N ILE A 45 -0.38 -4.46 7.63
CA ILE A 45 -0.30 -4.98 8.99
C ILE A 45 -1.36 -4.31 9.87
N GLN A 46 -1.53 -2.99 9.74
CA GLN A 46 -2.47 -2.24 10.57
C GLN A 46 -3.94 -2.55 10.24
N ARG A 47 -4.29 -2.73 8.95
CA ARG A 47 -5.69 -3.04 8.54
C ARG A 47 -6.04 -4.52 8.62
N TYR A 48 -5.10 -5.40 8.29
CA TYR A 48 -5.36 -6.84 8.11
C TYR A 48 -4.59 -7.72 9.08
N GLY A 49 -3.63 -7.19 9.85
CA GLY A 49 -2.75 -8.00 10.72
C GLY A 49 -1.78 -8.89 9.95
N ILE A 50 -1.63 -8.69 8.63
CA ILE A 50 -0.81 -9.55 7.78
C ILE A 50 0.61 -9.00 7.70
N ASP A 51 1.54 -9.70 8.35
CA ASP A 51 2.96 -9.44 8.17
C ASP A 51 3.46 -9.95 6.81
N ILE A 52 3.94 -9.03 5.99
CA ILE A 52 4.58 -9.31 4.69
C ILE A 52 6.00 -8.77 4.68
N SER A 53 6.93 -9.48 4.04
CA SER A 53 8.28 -8.96 3.85
C SER A 53 8.30 -7.82 2.83
N GLU A 54 9.17 -6.84 3.05
CA GLU A 54 9.36 -5.68 2.16
C GLU A 54 9.70 -6.10 0.73
N THR A 55 10.35 -7.24 0.55
CA THR A 55 10.65 -7.86 -0.75
C THR A 55 9.40 -8.06 -1.60
N TYR A 56 8.29 -8.43 -0.97
CA TYR A 56 7.00 -8.63 -1.63
C TYR A 56 6.19 -7.34 -1.74
N CYS A 57 6.56 -6.26 -1.05
CA CYS A 57 5.89 -4.95 -1.10
C CYS A 57 6.35 -4.07 -2.28
N SER A 58 7.08 -4.65 -3.24
CA SER A 58 7.58 -3.92 -4.40
C SER A 58 6.47 -3.58 -5.39
N LYS A 59 6.74 -2.57 -6.24
CA LYS A 59 5.83 -2.11 -7.33
C LYS A 59 5.41 -3.22 -8.32
N ILE A 60 6.10 -4.36 -8.29
CA ILE A 60 5.80 -5.56 -9.09
C ILE A 60 4.54 -6.27 -8.56
N TYR A 61 4.39 -6.36 -7.24
CA TYR A 61 3.27 -7.05 -6.59
C TYR A 61 2.13 -6.11 -6.24
N PHE A 62 2.46 -4.85 -5.94
CA PHE A 62 1.50 -3.85 -5.51
C PHE A 62 1.45 -2.67 -6.49
N THR A 63 0.24 -2.28 -6.87
CA THR A 63 -0.03 -1.06 -7.63
C THR A 63 -0.62 -0.02 -6.69
N ALA A 64 0.05 1.11 -6.54
CA ALA A 64 -0.49 2.26 -5.82
C ALA A 64 -1.13 3.24 -6.81
N GLN A 65 -2.40 3.56 -6.61
CA GLN A 65 -3.14 4.56 -7.36
C GLN A 65 -3.56 5.67 -6.41
N GLU A 66 -3.34 6.91 -6.80
CA GLU A 66 -3.87 8.06 -6.08
C GLU A 66 -5.39 8.12 -6.28
N VAL A 67 -6.13 8.14 -5.16
CA VAL A 67 -7.55 8.46 -5.12
C VAL A 67 -7.63 9.96 -4.93
N LYS A 68 -8.02 10.64 -6.01
CA LYS A 68 -8.10 12.09 -6.12
C LYS A 68 -9.48 12.58 -5.69
#